data_AF-A0A1C7N6L5-F1
#
_entry.id   AF-A0A1C7N6L5-F1
#
_cell.length_a   1.000
_cell.length_b   1.000
_cell.length_c   1.000
_cell.angle_alpha   90.00
_cell.angle_beta   90.00
_cell.angle_gamma   90.00
#
_symmetry.space_group_name_H-M   'P 1'
#
loop_
_entity.id
_entity.type
_entity.pdbx_description
1 polymer ?
#
loop_
_entity_poly.entity_id
_entity_poly.type
_entity_poly.pdbx_seq_one_letter_code
_entity_poly.pdbx_strand_id
1 'polypeptide(L)'
;MYTGAKELRLYVQKNTRPTLNEFVATHSSLIDGSQHTLKELINLWKTRFSNAVKKYKPALRVDQLIIIDYTVWNQFKTEAVEESRSLLFQWYHLLQEKSDFLDTFLNQNSEQIELIRNNTEDNVQVFLQKLSISLFDRFDSLTSVELNVLKMSLSYIVDIIDNDMLAVYKRFIPQQYFQLWQEDEVEISVEAAEEVIITSVTDPLDYLLRLQQCCS
;
A
#
# COMPACT_ATOMS: atom_id res chain seq x y z
N MET A 1 -21.39 -0.34 11.47
CA MET A 1 -21.52 1.14 11.45
C MET A 1 -20.12 1.69 11.69
N TYR A 2 -19.57 2.53 10.81
CA TYR A 2 -18.16 2.97 10.89
C TYR A 2 -18.01 4.33 11.60
N THR A 3 -16.80 4.64 12.07
CA THR A 3 -16.46 5.92 12.70
C THR A 3 -16.73 7.09 11.76
N GLY A 4 -17.47 8.10 12.24
CA GLY A 4 -17.87 9.25 11.42
C GLY A 4 -19.11 9.04 10.54
N ALA A 5 -19.78 7.88 10.61
CA ALA A 5 -20.97 7.62 9.79
C ALA A 5 -22.16 8.55 10.12
N LYS A 6 -22.33 8.91 11.40
CA LYS A 6 -23.41 9.81 11.84
C LYS A 6 -23.13 11.25 11.39
N GLU A 7 -21.89 11.67 11.52
CA GLU A 7 -21.39 13.01 11.18
C GLU A 7 -21.44 13.22 9.67
N LEU A 8 -20.98 12.24 8.89
CA LEU A 8 -21.10 12.25 7.44
C LEU A 8 -22.56 12.36 6.98
N ARG A 9 -23.46 11.57 7.59
CA ARG A 9 -24.89 11.65 7.30
C ARG A 9 -25.43 13.05 7.60
N LEU A 10 -25.15 13.59 8.78
CA LEU A 10 -25.64 14.91 9.18
C LEU A 10 -25.09 16.01 8.27
N TYR A 11 -23.81 15.93 7.91
CA TYR A 11 -23.16 16.86 6.99
C TYR A 11 -23.84 16.85 5.62
N VAL A 12 -24.06 15.67 5.02
CA VAL A 12 -24.72 15.54 3.71
C VAL A 12 -26.17 16.04 3.76
N GLN A 13 -26.89 15.81 4.85
CA GLN A 13 -28.28 16.27 5.00
C GLN A 13 -28.40 17.79 5.16
N LYS A 14 -27.49 18.42 5.93
CA LYS A 14 -27.55 19.85 6.25
C LYS A 14 -27.05 20.75 5.13
N ASN A 15 -26.06 20.31 4.36
CA ASN A 15 -25.40 21.17 3.37
C ASN A 15 -26.05 21.07 2.00
N THR A 16 -26.37 22.21 1.37
CA THR A 16 -27.04 22.25 0.05
C THR A 16 -26.24 21.54 -1.02
N ARG A 17 -24.91 21.72 -1.02
CA ARG A 17 -23.96 21.11 -1.96
C ARG A 17 -22.74 20.56 -1.21
N PRO A 18 -22.86 19.40 -0.55
CA PRO A 18 -21.78 18.85 0.27
C PRO A 18 -20.61 18.45 -0.62
N THR A 19 -19.38 18.69 -0.19
CA THR A 19 -18.17 18.23 -0.89
C THR A 19 -17.32 17.36 0.01
N LEU A 20 -16.58 16.41 -0.59
CA LEU A 20 -15.74 15.51 0.18
C LEU A 20 -14.59 16.26 0.89
N ASN A 21 -13.93 17.19 0.21
CA ASN A 21 -12.83 17.96 0.79
C ASN A 21 -13.27 18.82 1.99
N GLU A 22 -14.43 19.48 1.88
CA GLU A 22 -14.95 20.29 3.00
C GLU A 22 -15.28 19.41 4.21
N PHE A 23 -15.88 18.24 3.99
CA PHE A 23 -16.13 17.28 5.06
C PHE A 23 -14.83 16.86 5.74
N VAL A 24 -13.81 16.48 4.96
CA VAL A 24 -12.50 16.02 5.44
C VAL A 24 -11.77 17.14 6.21
N ALA A 25 -11.80 18.37 5.70
CA ALA A 25 -11.19 19.52 6.36
C ALA A 25 -11.86 19.87 7.71
N THR A 26 -13.20 19.73 7.78
CA THR A 26 -13.96 20.09 8.99
C THR A 26 -14.07 18.96 10.01
N HIS A 27 -13.83 17.72 9.60
CA HIS A 27 -13.95 16.53 10.44
C HIS A 27 -12.68 15.67 10.41
N SER A 28 -11.51 16.32 10.33
CA SER A 28 -10.21 15.64 10.27
C SER A 28 -9.97 14.67 11.42
N SER A 29 -10.49 14.98 12.62
CA SER A 29 -10.40 14.10 13.80
C SER A 29 -11.15 12.76 13.67
N LEU A 30 -12.04 12.62 12.68
CA LEU A 30 -12.77 11.36 12.41
C LEU A 30 -12.05 10.48 11.38
N ILE A 31 -10.97 10.99 10.79
CA ILE A 31 -10.22 10.35 9.72
C ILE A 31 -8.95 9.79 10.33
N ASP A 32 -8.98 8.48 10.59
CA ASP A 32 -7.82 7.76 11.06
C ASP A 32 -6.93 7.34 9.87
N GLY A 33 -5.76 7.96 9.78
CA GLY A 33 -4.73 7.65 8.77
C GLY A 33 -3.71 6.61 9.22
N SER A 34 -3.76 6.13 10.47
CA SER A 34 -2.74 5.22 11.01
C SER A 34 -2.74 3.84 10.33
N GLN A 35 -3.90 3.36 9.90
CA GLN A 35 -4.07 2.01 9.34
C GLN A 35 -4.19 1.96 7.81
N HIS A 36 -4.09 3.10 7.12
CA HIS A 36 -4.34 3.17 5.69
C HIS A 36 -3.29 4.00 4.97
N THR A 37 -2.86 3.55 3.79
CA THR A 37 -2.12 4.44 2.88
C THR A 37 -2.99 5.63 2.50
N LEU A 38 -2.38 6.75 2.13
CA LEU A 38 -3.14 7.94 1.72
C LEU A 38 -4.14 7.63 0.59
N LYS A 39 -3.75 6.76 -0.36
CA LYS A 39 -4.59 6.30 -1.47
C LYS A 39 -5.78 5.48 -0.98
N GLU A 40 -5.57 4.53 -0.07
CA GLU A 40 -6.63 3.74 0.54
C GLU A 40 -7.60 4.61 1.33
N LEU A 41 -7.08 5.54 2.13
CA LEU A 41 -7.86 6.46 2.93
C LEU A 41 -8.77 7.34 2.06
N ILE A 42 -8.22 7.88 0.96
CA ILE A 42 -8.98 8.63 -0.04
C ILE A 42 -10.09 7.75 -0.64
N ASN A 43 -9.78 6.53 -1.08
CA ASN A 43 -10.76 5.64 -1.71
C ASN A 43 -11.86 5.19 -0.74
N LEU A 44 -11.51 4.92 0.51
CA LEU A 44 -12.44 4.57 1.57
C LEU A 44 -13.47 5.69 1.79
N TRP A 45 -12.99 6.92 1.97
CA TRP A 45 -13.84 8.07 2.22
C TRP A 45 -14.61 8.54 0.98
N LYS A 46 -14.05 8.40 -0.23
CA LYS A 46 -14.80 8.55 -1.49
C LYS A 46 -16.00 7.63 -1.54
N THR A 47 -15.82 6.36 -1.20
CA THR A 47 -16.89 5.36 -1.22
C THR A 47 -17.97 5.68 -0.19
N ARG A 48 -17.56 5.97 1.05
CA ARG A 48 -18.46 6.37 2.14
C ARG A 48 -19.28 7.62 1.78
N PHE A 49 -18.62 8.64 1.26
CA PHE A 49 -19.26 9.90 0.85
C PHE A 49 -20.22 9.70 -0.33
N SER A 50 -19.80 8.95 -1.36
CA SER A 50 -20.65 8.59 -2.50
C SER A 50 -21.93 7.91 -2.05
N ASN A 51 -21.84 6.95 -1.15
CA ASN A 51 -22.99 6.23 -0.62
C ASN A 51 -23.93 7.14 0.18
N ALA A 52 -23.38 8.07 0.96
CA ALA A 52 -24.18 9.04 1.71
C ALA A 52 -24.91 10.03 0.77
N VAL A 53 -24.24 10.56 -0.26
CA VAL A 53 -24.86 11.46 -1.24
C VAL A 53 -25.95 10.73 -2.03
N LYS A 54 -25.68 9.53 -2.55
CA LYS A 54 -26.69 8.73 -3.28
C LYS A 54 -27.94 8.48 -2.44
N LYS A 55 -27.77 8.27 -1.13
CA LYS A 55 -28.87 7.97 -0.20
C LYS A 55 -29.68 9.21 0.20
N TYR A 56 -29.03 10.31 0.52
CA TYR A 56 -29.69 11.48 1.12
C TYR A 56 -29.88 12.66 0.15
N LYS A 57 -29.15 12.68 -0.96
CA LYS A 57 -29.22 13.70 -2.03
C LYS A 57 -29.09 13.07 -3.43
N PRO A 58 -30.02 12.17 -3.82
CA PRO A 58 -29.94 11.45 -5.10
C PRO A 58 -29.99 12.36 -6.33
N ALA A 59 -30.53 13.58 -6.20
CA ALA A 59 -30.57 14.57 -7.27
C ALA A 59 -29.19 15.17 -7.61
N LEU A 60 -28.19 15.03 -6.73
CA LEU A 60 -26.85 15.56 -6.96
C LEU A 60 -25.97 14.55 -7.69
N ARG A 61 -25.17 15.04 -8.64
CA ARG A 61 -24.15 14.28 -9.35
C ARG A 61 -22.92 14.10 -8.48
N VAL A 62 -22.65 12.85 -8.07
CA VAL A 62 -21.59 12.49 -7.11
C VAL A 62 -20.20 12.85 -7.63
N ASP A 63 -19.96 12.65 -8.92
CA ASP A 63 -18.74 12.99 -9.65
C ASP A 63 -18.32 14.46 -9.50
N GLN A 64 -19.29 15.36 -9.36
CA GLN A 64 -19.02 16.80 -9.22
C GLN A 64 -18.76 17.23 -7.77
N LEU A 65 -18.98 16.34 -6.80
CA LEU A 65 -18.83 16.61 -5.37
C LEU A 65 -17.56 15.96 -4.78
N ILE A 66 -16.93 15.08 -5.55
CA ILE A 66 -15.70 14.37 -5.19
C ILE A 66 -14.56 14.93 -6.04
N ILE A 67 -14.13 16.13 -5.69
CA ILE A 67 -12.85 16.69 -6.14
C ILE A 67 -11.85 16.36 -5.03
N ILE A 68 -10.67 15.84 -5.38
CA ILE A 68 -9.64 15.51 -4.40
C ILE A 68 -8.61 16.63 -4.38
N ASP A 69 -8.52 17.30 -3.23
CA ASP A 69 -7.49 18.30 -2.97
C ASP A 69 -6.41 17.69 -2.09
N TYR A 70 -5.30 17.27 -2.71
CA TYR A 70 -4.20 16.61 -2.01
C TYR A 70 -3.61 17.45 -0.87
N THR A 71 -3.77 18.77 -0.85
CA THR A 71 -3.29 19.60 0.28
C THR A 71 -4.04 19.28 1.57
N VAL A 72 -5.36 19.05 1.48
CA VAL A 72 -6.21 18.64 2.61
C VAL A 72 -5.94 17.20 3.04
N TRP A 73 -5.55 16.34 2.10
CA TRP A 73 -5.31 14.92 2.38
C TRP A 73 -3.91 14.65 2.93
N ASN A 74 -2.90 15.42 2.52
CA ASN A 74 -1.52 15.20 2.92
C ASN A 74 -1.30 15.35 4.44
N GLN A 75 -2.17 16.06 5.16
CA GLN A 75 -2.12 16.12 6.64
C GLN A 75 -2.34 14.76 7.32
N PHE A 76 -2.90 13.78 6.60
CA PHE A 76 -3.10 12.41 7.09
C PHE A 76 -2.02 11.45 6.59
N LYS A 77 -1.02 11.94 5.85
CA LYS A 77 0.15 11.14 5.50
C LYS A 77 0.89 10.85 6.81
N THR A 78 1.06 9.58 7.13
CA THR A 78 1.88 9.15 8.27
C THR A 78 3.34 9.47 7.98
N GLU A 79 3.79 10.67 8.38
CA GLU A 79 5.19 11.13 8.30
C GLU A 79 6.16 10.10 8.90
N ALA A 80 5.71 9.40 9.95
CA ALA A 80 6.48 8.38 10.66
C ALA A 80 7.04 7.24 9.76
N VAL A 81 6.34 6.86 8.68
CA VAL A 81 6.76 5.73 7.82
C VAL A 81 7.87 6.15 6.84
N GLU A 82 7.80 7.34 6.26
CA GLU A 82 8.86 7.85 5.37
C GLU A 82 10.13 8.24 6.15
N GLU A 83 9.97 8.81 7.35
CA GLU A 83 11.09 9.12 8.23
C GLU A 83 11.82 7.86 8.68
N SER A 84 11.07 6.82 9.09
CA SER A 84 11.65 5.52 9.47
C SER A 84 12.42 4.87 8.32
N ARG A 85 11.91 4.96 7.09
CA ARG A 85 12.59 4.39 5.92
C ARG A 85 13.91 5.09 5.61
N SER A 86 13.93 6.42 5.66
CA SER A 86 15.15 7.22 5.48
C SER A 86 16.20 6.88 6.52
N LEU A 87 15.78 6.76 7.79
CA LEU A 87 16.64 6.35 8.90
C LEU A 87 17.29 4.98 8.64
N LEU A 88 16.49 3.97 8.25
CA LEU A 88 17.01 2.62 8.00
C LEU A 88 17.96 2.57 6.78
N PHE A 89 17.72 3.37 5.74
CA PHE A 89 18.67 3.48 4.62
C PHE A 89 20.00 4.11 5.03
N GLN A 90 19.96 5.16 5.84
CA GLN A 90 21.18 5.79 6.37
C GLN A 90 21.97 4.79 7.24
N TRP A 91 21.28 4.03 8.11
CA TRP A 91 21.92 2.98 8.89
C TRP A 91 22.59 1.93 7.99
N TYR A 92 21.89 1.41 6.99
CA TYR A 92 22.45 0.45 6.04
C TYR A 92 23.69 0.99 5.33
N HIS A 93 23.65 2.25 4.89
CA HIS A 93 24.78 2.89 4.23
C HIS A 93 26.00 2.99 5.16
N LEU A 94 25.81 3.42 6.41
CA LEU A 94 26.90 3.51 7.39
C LEU A 94 27.52 2.15 7.70
N LEU A 95 26.71 1.09 7.76
CA LEU A 95 27.19 -0.29 7.91
C LEU A 95 28.02 -0.76 6.71
N GLN A 96 27.54 -0.52 5.48
CA GLN A 96 28.26 -0.88 4.25
C GLN A 96 29.62 -0.18 4.13
N GLU A 97 29.66 1.12 4.44
CA GLU A 97 30.88 1.92 4.39
C GLU A 97 31.82 1.69 5.59
N LYS A 98 31.40 0.88 6.58
CA LYS A 98 32.11 0.70 7.86
C LYS A 98 32.48 2.06 8.49
N SER A 99 31.51 2.95 8.51
CA SER A 99 31.72 4.34 8.91
C SER A 99 32.00 4.46 10.41
N ASP A 100 33.02 5.23 10.78
CA ASP A 100 33.31 5.59 12.18
C ASP A 100 32.16 6.38 12.85
N PHE A 101 31.23 6.92 12.07
CA PHE A 101 30.08 7.68 12.56
C PHE A 101 28.90 6.82 12.98
N LEU A 102 28.95 5.50 12.75
CA LEU A 102 27.84 4.59 13.02
C LEU A 102 27.36 4.68 14.48
N ASP A 103 28.27 4.62 15.44
CA ASP A 103 27.90 4.66 16.86
C ASP A 103 27.24 5.99 17.25
N THR A 104 27.70 7.10 16.68
CA THR A 104 27.12 8.42 16.92
C THR A 104 25.70 8.49 16.35
N PHE A 105 25.52 8.01 15.13
CA PHE A 105 24.22 7.93 14.48
C PHE A 105 23.23 7.07 15.27
N LEU A 106 23.64 5.88 15.73
CA LEU A 106 22.79 4.99 16.52
C LEU A 106 22.38 5.62 17.85
N ASN A 107 23.30 6.29 18.53
CA ASN A 107 22.99 7.00 19.78
C ASN A 107 21.99 8.13 19.56
N GLN A 108 22.17 8.94 18.51
CA GLN A 108 21.28 10.06 18.17
C GLN A 108 19.86 9.61 17.80
N ASN A 109 19.73 8.45 17.16
CA ASN A 109 18.46 7.94 16.66
C ASN A 109 17.89 6.79 17.50
N SER A 110 18.47 6.52 18.68
CA SER A 110 18.11 5.40 19.54
C SER A 110 16.61 5.36 19.91
N GLU A 111 16.02 6.51 20.25
CA GLU A 111 14.58 6.61 20.54
C GLU A 111 13.72 6.23 19.33
N GLN A 112 14.08 6.67 18.13
CA GLN A 112 13.34 6.34 16.90
C GLN A 112 13.49 4.86 16.55
N ILE A 113 14.69 4.30 16.69
CA ILE A 113 14.94 2.87 16.47
C ILE A 113 14.09 2.03 17.42
N GLU A 114 14.02 2.41 18.70
CA GLU A 114 13.19 1.72 19.69
C GLU A 114 11.69 1.88 19.42
N LEU A 115 11.25 3.03 18.91
CA LEU A 115 9.86 3.20 18.47
C LEU A 115 9.51 2.23 17.33
N ILE A 116 10.38 2.08 16.33
CA ILE A 116 10.16 1.12 15.23
C ILE A 116 10.16 -0.32 15.77
N ARG A 117 11.13 -0.66 16.64
CA ARG A 117 11.26 -2.01 17.21
C ARG A 117 10.02 -2.41 18.01
N ASN A 118 9.47 -1.47 18.78
CA ASN A 118 8.32 -1.68 19.67
C ASN A 118 6.97 -1.34 19.01
N ASN A 119 6.94 -0.89 17.75
CA ASN A 119 5.70 -0.59 17.04
C ASN A 119 4.79 -1.83 17.02
N THR A 120 3.52 -1.71 17.43
CA THR A 120 2.58 -2.85 17.51
C THR A 120 1.55 -2.87 16.38
N GLU A 121 1.66 -1.95 15.42
CA GLU A 121 0.79 -1.89 14.26
C GLU A 121 0.87 -3.17 13.42
N ASP A 122 -0.28 -3.69 13.05
CA ASP A 122 -0.43 -4.85 12.16
C ASP A 122 -0.35 -4.38 10.70
N ASN A 123 0.87 -4.08 10.25
CA ASN A 123 1.16 -3.63 8.91
C ASN A 123 2.47 -4.27 8.41
N VAL A 124 2.43 -4.81 7.19
CA VAL A 124 3.60 -5.39 6.51
C VAL A 124 4.82 -4.47 6.49
N GLN A 125 4.63 -3.16 6.33
CA GLN A 125 5.74 -2.21 6.34
C GLN A 125 6.44 -2.19 7.70
N VAL A 126 5.67 -2.25 8.79
CA VAL A 126 6.21 -2.31 10.16
C VAL A 126 6.96 -3.62 10.38
N PHE A 127 6.41 -4.75 9.91
CA PHE A 127 7.12 -6.04 9.98
C PHE A 127 8.44 -6.02 9.19
N LEU A 128 8.46 -5.41 8.00
CA LEU A 128 9.66 -5.27 7.18
C LEU A 128 10.70 -4.35 7.84
N GLN A 129 10.28 -3.25 8.45
CA GLN A 129 11.18 -2.38 9.21
C GLN A 129 11.82 -3.12 10.39
N LYS A 130 11.03 -3.86 11.17
CA LYS A 130 11.54 -4.68 12.29
C LYS A 130 12.49 -5.77 11.83
N LEU A 131 12.17 -6.43 10.71
CA LEU A 131 13.06 -7.39 10.08
C LEU A 131 14.39 -6.71 9.73
N SER A 132 14.37 -5.53 9.12
CA SER A 132 15.60 -4.80 8.77
C SER A 132 16.45 -4.50 10.01
N ILE A 133 15.83 -4.01 11.10
CA ILE A 133 16.52 -3.76 12.37
C ILE A 133 17.15 -5.04 12.92
N SER A 134 16.41 -6.16 12.93
CA SER A 134 16.94 -7.43 13.41
C SER A 134 18.11 -7.96 12.56
N LEU A 135 18.16 -7.63 11.27
CA LEU A 135 19.28 -7.97 10.41
C LEU A 135 20.46 -7.01 10.61
N PHE A 136 20.23 -5.74 10.89
CA PHE A 136 21.28 -4.78 11.24
C PHE A 136 22.02 -5.17 12.53
N ASP A 137 21.32 -5.66 13.55
CA ASP A 137 21.91 -6.10 14.82
C ASP A 137 22.99 -7.20 14.65
N ARG A 138 23.00 -7.90 13.51
CA ARG A 138 23.94 -8.98 13.19
C ARG A 138 24.53 -8.85 11.78
N PHE A 139 24.67 -7.62 11.29
CA PHE A 139 25.01 -7.30 9.91
C PHE A 139 26.25 -8.04 9.36
N ASP A 140 27.33 -8.09 10.15
CA ASP A 140 28.59 -8.72 9.75
C ASP A 140 28.50 -10.26 9.58
N SER A 141 27.43 -10.87 10.09
CA SER A 141 27.20 -12.31 10.05
C SER A 141 26.11 -12.74 9.06
N LEU A 142 25.56 -11.80 8.29
CA LEU A 142 24.47 -12.08 7.37
C LEU A 142 24.93 -12.99 6.23
N THR A 143 24.09 -13.97 5.91
CA THR A 143 24.21 -14.74 4.66
C THR A 143 23.89 -13.86 3.45
N SER A 144 24.31 -14.28 2.25
CA SER A 144 23.98 -13.55 1.02
C SER A 144 22.47 -13.43 0.79
N VAL A 145 21.70 -14.46 1.19
CA VAL A 145 20.23 -14.45 1.12
C VAL A 145 19.66 -13.40 2.07
N GLU A 146 20.09 -13.38 3.33
CA GLU A 146 19.62 -12.40 4.32
C GLU A 146 20.01 -10.96 3.93
N LEU A 147 21.18 -10.76 3.33
CA LEU A 147 21.59 -9.45 2.82
C LEU A 147 20.70 -8.96 1.67
N ASN A 148 20.29 -9.86 0.77
CA ASN A 148 19.35 -9.52 -0.29
C ASN A 148 17.97 -9.20 0.28
N VAL A 149 17.49 -10.02 1.22
CA VAL A 149 16.23 -9.78 1.94
C VAL A 149 16.24 -8.43 2.65
N LEU A 150 17.35 -8.04 3.28
CA LEU A 150 17.53 -6.70 3.88
C LEU A 150 17.38 -5.58 2.85
N LYS A 151 18.04 -5.68 1.69
CA LYS A 151 17.93 -4.66 0.64
C LYS A 151 16.49 -4.51 0.12
N MET A 152 15.81 -5.65 -0.04
CA MET A 152 14.43 -5.71 -0.50
C MET A 152 13.47 -5.14 0.56
N SER A 153 13.65 -5.49 1.84
CA SER A 153 12.82 -4.99 2.94
C SER A 153 12.96 -3.48 3.14
N LEU A 154 14.15 -2.90 2.97
CA LEU A 154 14.35 -1.44 2.97
C LEU A 154 13.59 -0.74 1.83
N SER A 155 13.34 -1.46 0.74
CA SER A 155 12.54 -0.98 -0.39
C SER A 155 11.05 -1.29 -0.28
N TYR A 156 10.61 -1.96 0.80
CA TYR A 156 9.28 -2.53 0.95
C TYR A 156 8.87 -3.49 -0.17
N ILE A 157 9.85 -4.23 -0.69
CA ILE A 157 9.65 -5.29 -1.68
C ILE A 157 9.79 -6.63 -0.96
N VAL A 158 8.90 -7.57 -1.30
CA VAL A 158 8.94 -8.94 -0.80
C VAL A 158 9.03 -9.88 -2.00
N ASP A 159 10.06 -10.72 -2.01
CA ASP A 159 10.17 -11.82 -2.96
C ASP A 159 9.51 -13.06 -2.35
N ILE A 160 8.38 -13.47 -2.94
CA ILE A 160 7.63 -14.66 -2.54
C ILE A 160 7.92 -15.88 -3.43
N ILE A 161 8.69 -15.69 -4.50
CA ILE A 161 9.03 -16.73 -5.48
C ILE A 161 10.25 -17.52 -5.00
N ASP A 162 11.26 -16.81 -4.47
CA ASP A 162 12.45 -17.43 -3.89
C ASP A 162 12.13 -18.02 -2.50
N ASN A 163 12.14 -19.36 -2.41
CA ASN A 163 11.85 -20.08 -1.17
C ASN A 163 12.83 -19.79 -0.03
N ASP A 164 14.09 -19.49 -0.34
CA ASP A 164 15.10 -19.21 0.67
C ASP A 164 14.89 -17.80 1.25
N MET A 165 14.55 -16.83 0.39
CA MET A 165 14.15 -15.48 0.85
C MET A 165 12.84 -15.52 1.64
N LEU A 166 11.85 -16.27 1.15
CA LEU A 166 10.56 -16.47 1.80
C LEU A 166 10.72 -17.05 3.22
N ALA A 167 11.65 -17.98 3.41
CA ALA A 167 11.96 -18.56 4.72
C ALA A 167 12.51 -17.52 5.71
N VAL A 168 13.18 -16.45 5.24
CA VAL A 168 13.60 -15.33 6.08
C VAL A 168 12.41 -14.46 6.46
N TYR A 169 11.57 -14.07 5.48
CA TYR A 169 10.39 -13.22 5.72
C TYR A 169 9.41 -13.86 6.73
N LYS A 170 9.15 -15.16 6.61
CA LYS A 170 8.22 -15.91 7.48
C LYS A 170 8.60 -15.92 8.96
N ARG A 171 9.84 -15.56 9.32
CA ARG A 171 10.25 -15.42 10.72
C ARG A 171 9.72 -14.15 11.38
N PHE A 172 9.33 -13.16 10.58
CA PHE A 172 8.97 -11.82 11.06
C PHE A 172 7.57 -11.37 10.62
N ILE A 173 7.12 -11.80 9.44
CA ILE A 173 5.82 -11.42 8.89
C ILE A 173 4.79 -12.50 9.22
N PRO A 174 3.60 -12.15 9.75
CA PRO A 174 2.54 -13.11 10.01
C PRO A 174 2.06 -13.83 8.73
N GLN A 175 1.70 -15.11 8.86
CA GLN A 175 1.32 -15.98 7.74
C GLN A 175 0.16 -15.42 6.89
N GLN A 176 -0.75 -14.66 7.52
CA GLN A 176 -1.92 -14.07 6.86
C GLN A 176 -1.56 -13.16 5.68
N TYR A 177 -0.44 -12.43 5.74
CA TYR A 177 -0.03 -11.53 4.65
C TYR A 177 0.43 -12.29 3.41
N PHE A 178 1.04 -13.47 3.58
CA PHE A 178 1.45 -14.30 2.46
C PHE A 178 0.28 -14.96 1.75
N GLN A 179 -0.83 -15.23 2.45
CA GLN A 179 -2.04 -15.77 1.83
C GLN A 179 -2.68 -14.73 0.92
N LEU A 180 -2.79 -13.48 1.39
CA LEU A 180 -3.31 -12.36 0.60
C LEU A 180 -2.50 -12.13 -0.68
N TRP A 181 -1.17 -12.16 -0.59
CA TRP A 181 -0.32 -11.96 -1.78
C TRP A 181 -0.40 -13.10 -2.80
N GLN A 182 -0.68 -14.32 -2.37
CA GLN A 182 -0.89 -15.45 -3.26
C GLN A 182 -2.26 -15.38 -3.97
N GLU A 183 -3.27 -14.80 -3.31
CA GLU A 183 -4.61 -14.61 -3.90
C GLU A 183 -4.60 -13.51 -4.98
N ASP A 184 -3.87 -12.40 -4.75
CA ASP A 184 -3.73 -11.31 -5.73
C ASP A 184 -3.01 -11.76 -7.03
N GLU A 185 -2.04 -12.67 -6.97
CA GLU A 185 -1.39 -13.23 -8.17
C GLU A 185 -2.32 -14.11 -9.00
N VAL A 186 -3.25 -14.82 -8.36
CA VAL A 186 -4.24 -15.64 -9.06
C VAL A 186 -5.20 -14.74 -9.85
N GLU A 187 -5.70 -13.65 -9.26
CA GLU A 187 -6.59 -12.71 -9.96
C GLU A 187 -5.91 -12.05 -11.17
N ILE A 188 -4.65 -11.61 -11.04
CA ILE A 188 -3.89 -11.00 -12.15
C ILE A 188 -3.62 -12.03 -13.26
N SER A 189 -3.31 -13.28 -12.90
CA SER A 189 -3.09 -14.35 -13.88
C SER A 189 -4.36 -14.73 -14.65
N VAL A 190 -5.53 -14.63 -14.01
CA VAL A 190 -6.84 -14.92 -14.61
C VAL A 190 -7.28 -13.76 -15.51
N GLU A 191 -7.14 -12.50 -15.09
CA GLU A 191 -7.41 -11.34 -15.97
C GLU A 191 -6.49 -11.32 -17.20
N ALA A 192 -5.19 -11.62 -17.02
CA ALA A 192 -4.26 -11.72 -18.14
C ALA A 192 -4.59 -12.90 -19.09
N ALA A 193 -5.10 -14.01 -18.55
CA ALA A 193 -5.58 -15.13 -19.37
C ALA A 193 -6.89 -14.80 -20.10
N GLU A 194 -7.79 -14.04 -19.50
CA GLU A 194 -9.04 -13.58 -20.12
C GLU A 194 -8.80 -12.56 -21.24
N GLU A 195 -7.84 -11.65 -21.11
CA GLU A 195 -7.44 -10.73 -22.20
C GLU A 195 -6.84 -11.48 -23.42
N VAL A 196 -6.16 -12.60 -23.20
CA VAL A 196 -5.64 -13.45 -24.29
C VAL A 196 -6.76 -14.22 -25.00
N ILE A 197 -7.83 -14.59 -24.28
CA ILE A 197 -8.99 -15.27 -24.89
C ILE A 197 -9.83 -14.28 -25.70
N ILE A 198 -9.97 -13.02 -25.27
CA ILE A 198 -10.76 -12.01 -26.00
C ILE A 198 -10.08 -11.55 -27.29
N THR A 199 -8.75 -11.67 -27.41
CA THR A 199 -8.02 -11.32 -28.64
C THR A 199 -7.91 -12.46 -29.67
N SER A 200 -8.43 -13.66 -29.38
CA SER A 200 -8.34 -14.82 -30.30
C SER A 200 -9.66 -15.34 -30.87
N VAL A 201 -10.79 -14.64 -30.66
CA VAL A 201 -12.03 -14.94 -31.39
C VAL A 201 -12.05 -14.16 -32.72
N THR A 202 -11.11 -14.47 -33.61
CA THR A 202 -11.37 -14.32 -35.04
C THR A 202 -12.18 -15.52 -35.51
N ASP A 203 -13.38 -15.22 -35.97
CA ASP A 203 -14.39 -16.15 -36.47
C ASP A 203 -13.76 -17.24 -37.38
N PRO A 204 -13.87 -18.54 -37.04
CA PRO A 204 -13.31 -19.63 -37.85
C PRO A 204 -13.84 -19.67 -39.29
N LEU A 205 -14.94 -18.99 -39.56
CA LEU A 205 -15.55 -18.88 -40.89
C LEU A 205 -14.85 -17.89 -41.82
N ASP A 206 -14.09 -16.91 -41.30
CA ASP A 206 -13.44 -15.89 -42.15
C ASP A 206 -12.13 -16.40 -42.78
N TYR A 207 -11.52 -17.46 -42.22
CA TYR A 207 -10.31 -18.09 -42.78
C TYR A 207 -10.60 -19.01 -43.97
N LEU A 208 -11.77 -19.66 -43.99
CA LEU A 208 -12.16 -20.57 -45.07
C LEU A 208 -12.62 -19.84 -46.34
N LEU A 209 -13.18 -18.63 -46.22
CA LEU A 209 -13.58 -17.82 -47.37
C LEU A 209 -12.38 -17.22 -48.12
N ARG A 210 -11.24 -16.99 -47.45
CA ARG A 210 -10.03 -16.43 -48.09
C ARG A 210 -9.22 -17.46 -48.87
N LEU A 211 -9.38 -18.75 -48.62
CA LEU A 211 -8.65 -19.81 -49.36
C LEU A 211 -9.32 -20.20 -50.69
N GLN A 212 -10.59 -19.85 -50.90
CA GLN A 212 -11.30 -20.15 -52.15
C GLN A 212 -11.14 -19.09 -53.26
N GLN A 213 -10.48 -17.96 -52.99
CA GLN A 213 -10.25 -16.90 -54.00
C GLN A 213 -8.85 -16.90 -54.62
N CYS A 214 -7.95 -17.82 -54.22
CA CYS A 214 -6.60 -17.92 -54.78
C CYS A 214 -6.42 -19.04 -55.83
N CYS A 215 -7.50 -19.68 -56.27
CA CYS A 215 -7.49 -20.65 -57.36
C CYS A 215 -8.64 -20.38 -58.34
N SER A 216 -8.51 -19.31 -59.11
CA SER A 216 -9.18 -19.11 -60.41
C SER A 216 -8.35 -18.17 -61.26
#